data_AF-A0A7R9K8N7-F1
#
_entry.id   AF-A0A7R9K8N7-F1
#
_cell.length_a   1.000
_cell.length_b   1.000
_cell.length_c   1.000
_cell.angle_alpha   90.00
_cell.angle_beta   90.00
_cell.angle_gamma   90.00
#
_symmetry.space_group_name_H-M   'P 1'
#
loop_
_entity.id
_entity.type
_entity.pdbx_description
1 polymer ?
#
loop_
_entity_poly.entity_id
_entity_poly.type
_entity_poly.pdbx_seq_one_letter_code
_entity_poly.pdbx_strand_id
1 'polypeptide(L)'
;RGKVYFLLSVFIAEGGPECFEEKKDEIQGCLNKTVSQYLPNNTSSMDAIPSLVLEEPECRDMKLLQICVVKVLEGCSEPTPANIVESLFNYVWQMTPCHGMKSLSRIGADPNSAPLETAATLGLTVASLLLALALGSRV
;
A
#
# COMPACT_ATOMS: atom_id res chain seq x y z
N ARG A 1 11.97 17.65 7.35
CA ARG A 1 12.50 18.28 6.11
C ARG A 1 13.74 17.55 5.56
N GLY A 2 14.83 17.37 6.32
CA GLY A 2 16.05 16.71 5.80
C GLY A 2 15.87 15.32 5.18
N LYS A 3 14.98 14.49 5.75
CA LYS A 3 14.67 13.15 5.20
C LYS A 3 14.01 13.18 3.81
N VAL A 4 13.14 14.16 3.52
CA VAL A 4 12.49 14.29 2.20
C VAL A 4 13.53 14.61 1.13
N TYR A 5 14.41 15.57 1.40
CA TYR A 5 15.48 15.93 0.46
C TYR A 5 16.44 14.77 0.20
N PHE A 6 16.78 14.00 1.24
CA PHE A 6 17.58 12.80 1.07
C PHE A 6 16.89 11.77 0.16
N LEU A 7 15.63 11.41 0.45
CA LEU A 7 14.88 10.45 -0.37
C LEU A 7 14.73 10.94 -1.83
N LEU A 8 14.48 12.23 -2.03
CA LEU A 8 14.41 12.81 -3.37
C LEU A 8 15.74 12.73 -4.12
N SER A 9 16.87 12.94 -3.42
CA SER A 9 18.19 12.81 -4.04
C SER A 9 18.50 11.39 -4.49
N VAL A 10 18.14 10.39 -3.68
CA VAL A 10 18.30 8.97 -4.06
C VAL A 10 17.35 8.63 -5.21
N PHE A 11 16.11 9.11 -5.17
CA PHE A 11 15.16 8.92 -6.26
C PHE A 11 15.70 9.43 -7.61
N ILE A 12 16.32 10.61 -7.63
CA ILE A 12 16.93 11.17 -8.84
C ILE A 12 18.13 10.33 -9.30
N ALA A 13 18.96 9.86 -8.37
CA ALA A 13 20.13 9.06 -8.70
C ALA A 13 19.77 7.68 -9.29
N GLU A 14 18.62 7.12 -8.92
CA GLU A 14 18.12 5.81 -9.36
C GLU A 14 17.24 5.88 -10.62
N GLY A 15 17.32 6.96 -11.41
CA GLY A 15 16.55 7.11 -12.65
C GLY A 15 15.04 7.33 -12.43
N GLY A 16 14.67 7.82 -11.25
CA GLY A 16 13.28 8.09 -10.90
C GLY A 16 12.57 9.08 -11.84
N PRO A 17 13.18 10.22 -12.23
CA PRO A 17 12.56 11.18 -13.15
C PRO A 17 12.20 10.57 -14.51
N GLU A 18 13.06 9.72 -15.06
CA GLU A 18 12.85 9.04 -16.34
C GLU A 18 11.67 8.07 -16.25
N CYS A 19 11.62 7.27 -15.19
CA CYS A 19 10.49 6.38 -14.90
C CYS A 19 9.18 7.17 -14.71
N PHE A 20 9.20 8.31 -14.03
CA PHE A 20 8.01 9.16 -13.86
C PHE A 20 7.52 9.75 -15.18
N GLU A 21 8.43 10.18 -16.06
CA GLU A 21 8.05 10.71 -17.37
C GLU A 21 7.48 9.60 -18.26
N GLU A 22 8.07 8.40 -18.25
CA GLU A 22 7.54 7.23 -18.97
C GLU A 22 6.14 6.86 -18.48
N LYS A 23 5.91 6.89 -17.17
CA LYS A 23 4.64 6.48 -16.54
C LYS A 23 3.66 7.62 -16.29
N LYS A 24 3.93 8.81 -16.84
CA LYS A 24 3.18 10.03 -16.56
C LYS A 24 1.67 9.89 -16.72
N ASP A 25 1.21 9.28 -17.80
CA ASP A 25 -0.22 9.12 -18.08
C ASP A 25 -0.90 8.17 -17.09
N GLU A 26 -0.21 7.09 -16.69
CA GLU A 26 -0.69 6.15 -15.68
C GLU A 26 -0.75 6.80 -14.30
N ILE A 27 0.26 7.60 -13.94
CA ILE A 27 0.31 8.39 -12.70
C ILE A 27 -0.80 9.45 -12.69
N GLN A 28 -1.04 10.14 -13.82
CA GLN A 28 -2.20 11.03 -13.96
C GLN A 28 -3.51 10.27 -13.78
N GLY A 29 -3.59 9.03 -14.28
CA GLY A 29 -4.70 8.12 -14.01
C GLY A 29 -4.92 7.86 -12.52
N CYS A 30 -3.86 7.70 -11.73
CA CYS A 30 -3.95 7.59 -10.28
C CYS A 30 -4.52 8.88 -9.65
N LEU A 31 -4.05 10.06 -10.06
CA LEU A 31 -4.57 11.34 -9.56
C LEU A 31 -6.05 11.52 -9.88
N ASN A 32 -6.44 11.22 -11.12
CA ASN A 32 -7.81 11.37 -11.59
C ASN A 32 -8.80 10.46 -10.85
N LYS A 33 -8.37 9.26 -10.47
CA LYS A 33 -9.21 8.29 -9.74
C LYS A 33 -9.36 8.61 -8.26
N THR A 34 -8.44 9.37 -7.68
CA THR A 34 -8.31 9.44 -6.22
C THR A 34 -8.45 10.84 -5.68
N VAL A 35 -7.72 11.83 -6.21
CA VAL A 35 -7.66 13.17 -5.61
C VAL A 35 -8.22 14.27 -6.52
N SER A 36 -8.75 13.91 -7.70
CA SER A 36 -9.35 14.86 -8.65
C SER A 36 -10.44 15.72 -8.05
N GLN A 37 -11.24 15.16 -7.13
CA GLN A 37 -12.29 15.88 -6.41
C GLN A 37 -11.77 17.02 -5.52
N TYR A 38 -10.50 16.95 -5.11
CA TYR A 38 -9.85 17.97 -4.27
C TYR A 38 -9.09 19.01 -5.08
N LEU A 39 -8.88 18.76 -6.38
CA LEU A 39 -8.15 19.67 -7.25
C LEU A 39 -9.13 20.63 -7.93
N PRO A 40 -8.85 21.95 -7.94
CA PRO A 40 -9.63 22.87 -8.77
C PRO A 40 -9.47 22.50 -10.25
N ASN A 41 -10.53 22.64 -11.04
CA ASN A 41 -10.55 22.35 -12.49
C ASN A 41 -9.47 23.11 -13.31
N ASN A 42 -8.78 24.08 -12.69
CA ASN A 42 -7.77 24.93 -13.30
C ASN A 42 -6.40 24.64 -12.67
N THR A 43 -5.78 23.51 -13.03
CA THR A 43 -4.51 23.02 -12.46
C THR A 43 -3.26 23.82 -12.89
N SER A 44 -3.43 25.01 -13.49
CA SER A 44 -2.32 25.82 -14.02
C SER A 44 -1.63 26.71 -12.97
N SER A 45 -2.16 26.81 -11.76
CA SER A 45 -1.58 27.66 -10.71
C SER A 45 -1.59 26.93 -9.36
N MET A 46 -0.40 26.64 -8.84
CA MET A 46 -0.21 26.11 -7.47
C MET A 46 -0.58 27.13 -6.39
N ASP A 47 -0.94 28.36 -6.78
CA ASP A 47 -1.32 29.45 -5.87
C ASP A 47 -2.75 29.30 -5.34
N ALA A 48 -3.57 28.43 -5.93
CA ALA A 48 -4.97 28.22 -5.59
C ALA A 48 -5.26 26.78 -5.12
N ILE A 49 -4.32 26.12 -4.44
CA ILE A 49 -4.61 24.84 -3.79
C ILE A 49 -5.57 25.14 -2.62
N PRO A 50 -6.85 24.68 -2.67
CA PRO A 50 -7.77 24.91 -1.57
C PRO A 50 -7.20 24.32 -0.28
N SER A 51 -7.58 24.89 0.87
CA SER A 51 -7.16 24.37 2.17
C SER A 51 -7.58 22.92 2.31
N LEU A 52 -6.63 22.00 2.10
CA LEU A 52 -6.86 20.56 2.23
C LEU A 52 -6.94 20.23 3.72
N VAL A 53 -8.15 20.04 4.22
CA VAL A 53 -8.38 19.54 5.57
C VAL A 53 -8.26 18.02 5.51
N LEU A 54 -7.26 17.48 6.20
CA LEU A 54 -6.99 16.05 6.19
C LEU A 54 -7.87 15.35 7.23
N GLU A 55 -9.05 14.91 6.82
CA GLU A 55 -9.95 14.04 7.60
C GLU A 55 -9.87 12.59 7.09
N GLU A 56 -10.73 11.69 7.61
CA GLU A 56 -10.76 10.27 7.23
C GLU A 56 -10.84 10.00 5.72
N PRO A 57 -11.73 10.64 4.95
CA PRO A 57 -11.80 10.38 3.52
C PRO A 57 -10.54 10.84 2.78
N GLU A 58 -9.97 11.99 3.12
CA GLU A 58 -8.76 12.52 2.46
C GLU A 58 -7.54 11.65 2.77
N CYS A 59 -7.39 11.20 4.02
CA CYS A 59 -6.31 10.30 4.40
C CYS A 59 -6.44 8.94 3.68
N ARG A 60 -7.66 8.40 3.56
CA ARG A 60 -7.93 7.19 2.75
C ARG A 60 -7.52 7.39 1.30
N ASP A 61 -7.93 8.49 0.69
CA ASP A 61 -7.64 8.79 -0.70
C ASP A 61 -6.15 9.00 -0.92
N MET A 62 -5.45 9.71 -0.04
CA MET A 62 -3.98 9.80 -0.07
C MET A 62 -3.30 8.42 -0.01
N LYS A 63 -3.85 7.47 0.77
CA LYS A 63 -3.32 6.10 0.84
C LYS A 63 -3.56 5.32 -0.46
N LEU A 64 -4.74 5.47 -1.06
CA LEU A 64 -5.05 4.86 -2.36
C LEU A 64 -4.16 5.43 -3.47
N LEU A 65 -3.88 6.73 -3.44
CA LEU A 65 -2.98 7.39 -4.37
C LEU A 65 -1.56 6.83 -4.23
N GLN A 66 -1.05 6.72 -2.99
CA GLN A 66 0.24 6.08 -2.73
C GLN A 66 0.32 4.69 -3.35
N ILE A 67 -0.66 3.82 -3.04
CA ILE A 67 -0.67 2.43 -3.53
C ILE A 67 -0.66 2.41 -5.07
N CYS A 68 -1.50 3.24 -5.70
CA CYS A 68 -1.58 3.32 -7.15
C CYS A 68 -0.25 3.78 -7.78
N VAL A 69 0.34 4.86 -7.27
CA VAL A 69 1.60 5.40 -7.81
C VAL A 69 2.74 4.41 -7.62
N VAL A 70 2.90 3.81 -6.44
CA VAL A 70 3.94 2.80 -6.21
C VAL A 70 3.76 1.62 -7.17
N LYS A 71 2.53 1.14 -7.35
CA LYS A 71 2.23 0.04 -8.28
C LYS A 71 2.62 0.35 -9.73
N VAL A 72 2.41 1.59 -10.18
CA VAL A 72 2.81 2.03 -11.53
C VAL A 72 4.34 2.03 -11.66
N LEU A 73 5.04 2.55 -10.65
CA LEU A 73 6.50 2.67 -10.68
C LEU A 73 7.22 1.32 -10.54
N GLU A 74 6.59 0.32 -9.94
CA GLU A 74 7.07 -1.07 -9.98
C GLU A 74 7.17 -1.64 -11.41
N GLY A 75 6.44 -1.05 -12.36
CA GLY A 75 6.47 -1.43 -13.77
C GLY A 75 7.61 -0.80 -14.58
N CYS A 76 8.49 -0.01 -13.96
CA CYS A 76 9.68 0.55 -14.61
C CYS A 76 10.81 -0.50 -14.71
N SER A 77 11.77 -0.25 -15.61
CA SER A 77 12.94 -1.14 -15.78
C SER A 77 13.74 -1.29 -14.50
N GLU A 78 13.88 -0.20 -13.74
CA GLU A 78 14.46 -0.19 -12.40
C GLU A 78 13.33 -0.06 -11.39
N PRO A 79 13.14 -1.04 -10.47
CA PRO A 79 12.07 -0.99 -9.47
C PRO A 79 12.44 -0.13 -8.25
N THR A 80 13.70 0.26 -8.10
CA THR A 80 14.21 1.04 -6.95
C THR A 80 13.45 2.35 -6.69
N PRO A 81 13.07 3.15 -7.73
CA PRO A 81 12.26 4.36 -7.54
C PRO A 81 10.93 4.11 -6.84
N ALA A 82 10.29 2.95 -7.03
CA ALA A 82 9.02 2.62 -6.39
C ALA A 82 9.16 2.51 -4.86
N ASN A 83 10.21 1.81 -4.39
CA ASN A 83 10.50 1.66 -2.96
C ASN A 83 10.86 3.00 -2.29
N ILE A 84 11.55 3.88 -3.02
CA ILE A 84 11.91 5.21 -2.51
C ILE A 84 10.65 6.08 -2.39
N VAL A 85 9.78 6.04 -3.40
CA VAL A 85 8.49 6.76 -3.39
C VAL A 85 7.58 6.22 -2.29
N GLU A 86 7.54 4.90 -2.06
CA GLU A 86 6.82 4.32 -0.94
C GLU A 86 7.34 4.86 0.40
N SER A 87 8.67 4.88 0.57
CA SER A 87 9.32 5.43 1.76
C SER A 87 9.03 6.92 1.95
N LEU A 88 8.96 7.68 0.86
CA LEU A 88 8.61 9.10 0.87
C LEU A 88 7.17 9.30 1.32
N PHE A 89 6.20 8.57 0.75
CA PHE A 89 4.80 8.63 1.18
C PHE A 89 4.65 8.24 2.64
N ASN A 90 5.31 7.17 3.08
CA ASN A 90 5.30 6.75 4.48
C ASN A 90 5.86 7.85 5.39
N TYR A 91 6.94 8.53 5.00
CA TYR A 91 7.47 9.65 5.77
C TYR A 91 6.51 10.84 5.79
N VAL A 92 5.88 11.19 4.67
CA VAL A 92 4.87 12.25 4.60
C VAL A 92 3.68 11.92 5.49
N TRP A 93 3.20 10.68 5.48
CA TRP A 93 2.11 10.20 6.33
C TRP A 93 2.37 10.42 7.82
N GLN A 94 3.62 10.23 8.25
CA GLN A 94 4.04 10.46 9.64
C GLN A 94 4.04 11.94 10.03
N MET A 95 4.06 12.84 9.05
CA MET A 95 4.03 14.29 9.27
C MET A 95 2.62 14.89 9.15
N THR A 96 1.61 14.08 8.83
CA THR A 96 0.22 14.53 8.72
C THR A 96 -0.63 14.01 9.90
N PRO A 97 -1.81 14.60 10.15
CA PRO A 97 -2.80 14.06 11.08
C PRO A 97 -3.24 12.61 10.74
N CYS A 98 -2.95 12.13 9.52
CA CYS A 98 -3.28 10.78 9.07
C CYS A 98 -2.52 9.66 9.81
N HIS A 99 -1.43 9.97 10.50
CA HIS A 99 -0.57 8.97 11.14
C HIS A 99 -1.31 8.01 12.10
N GLY A 100 -2.29 8.51 12.86
CA GLY A 100 -3.03 7.74 13.87
C GLY A 100 -4.24 6.99 13.35
N MET A 101 -4.60 7.19 12.08
CA MET A 101 -5.78 6.57 11.48
C MET A 101 -5.38 5.16 11.07
N LYS A 102 -6.16 4.18 11.53
CA LYS A 102 -5.88 2.77 11.22
C LYS A 102 -5.82 2.65 9.71
N SER A 103 -4.60 2.46 9.21
CA SER A 103 -4.31 2.14 7.82
C SER A 103 -5.36 1.17 7.33
N LEU A 104 -5.75 1.32 6.07
CA LEU A 104 -6.65 0.42 5.36
C LEU A 104 -6.01 -0.97 5.15
N SER A 105 -5.47 -1.56 6.21
CA SER A 105 -5.26 -3.00 6.42
C SER A 105 -6.55 -3.82 6.25
N ARG A 106 -7.66 -3.22 5.79
CA ARG A 106 -8.88 -3.90 5.37
C ARG A 106 -9.28 -3.68 3.90
N ILE A 107 -8.48 -3.01 3.05
CA ILE A 107 -8.66 -3.11 1.59
C ILE A 107 -7.78 -4.24 1.05
N GLY A 108 -7.94 -5.38 1.70
CA GLY A 108 -7.40 -6.70 1.36
C GLY A 108 -8.26 -7.80 2.00
N ALA A 109 -9.52 -7.48 2.34
CA ALA A 109 -10.51 -8.49 2.62
C ALA A 109 -10.96 -9.03 1.27
N ASP A 110 -10.30 -10.10 0.83
CA ASP A 110 -10.83 -11.00 -0.18
C ASP A 110 -12.29 -11.32 0.20
N PRO A 111 -13.30 -11.04 -0.65
CA PRO A 111 -14.69 -11.39 -0.38
C PRO A 111 -14.92 -12.90 -0.23
N ASN A 112 -13.89 -13.74 -0.43
CA ASN A 112 -13.91 -15.18 -0.20
C ASN A 112 -13.18 -15.63 1.07
N SER A 113 -12.75 -14.70 1.94
CA SER A 113 -12.23 -15.08 3.25
C SER A 113 -13.39 -15.51 4.14
N ALA A 114 -13.71 -16.81 4.11
CA ALA A 114 -14.64 -17.42 5.05
C ALA A 114 -14.21 -17.08 6.49
N PRO A 115 -15.15 -16.76 7.40
CA PRO A 115 -14.80 -16.52 8.79
C PRO A 115 -14.17 -17.78 9.36
N LEU A 116 -12.93 -17.65 9.83
CA LEU A 116 -12.30 -18.65 10.68
C LEU A 116 -13.09 -18.69 11.99
N GLU A 117 -14.11 -19.54 12.04
CA GLU A 117 -14.77 -19.89 13.28
C GLU A 117 -13.76 -20.56 14.20
N THR A 118 -13.40 -19.87 15.26
CA THR A 118 -12.81 -20.46 16.46
C THR A 118 -13.81 -21.45 17.06
N ALA A 119 -13.69 -22.72 16.68
CA ALA A 119 -14.35 -23.83 17.36
C ALA A 119 -13.35 -24.98 17.51
N ALA A 120 -12.74 -25.03 18.69
CA ALA A 120 -12.05 -26.21 19.18
C ALA A 120 -13.02 -27.40 19.14
N THR A 121 -12.90 -28.23 18.11
CA THR A 121 -13.64 -29.48 17.99
C THR A 121 -12.62 -30.61 17.94
N LEU A 122 -12.61 -31.38 19.01
CA LEU A 122 -11.83 -32.60 19.19
C LEU A 122 -12.29 -33.65 18.18
N GLY A 123 -11.70 -33.64 16.98
CA GLY A 123 -11.90 -34.67 15.97
C GLY A 123 -11.02 -35.88 16.27
N LEU A 124 -11.54 -36.82 17.07
CA LEU A 124 -10.94 -38.14 17.28
C LEU A 124 -10.96 -38.95 15.97
N THR A 125 -9.86 -38.95 15.21
CA THR A 125 -9.70 -39.88 14.09
C THR A 125 -9.25 -41.24 14.61
N VAL A 126 -10.19 -42.19 14.69
CA VAL A 126 -9.99 -43.58 15.16
C VAL A 126 -8.99 -44.37 14.28
N ALA A 127 -8.60 -43.83 13.12
CA ALA A 127 -7.69 -44.47 12.18
C ALA A 127 -6.20 -44.50 12.63
N SER A 128 -5.80 -43.67 13.59
CA SER A 128 -4.39 -43.57 14.00
C SER A 128 -3.97 -44.62 15.05
N LEU A 129 -4.93 -45.23 15.76
CA LEU A 129 -4.64 -46.16 16.86
C LEU A 129 -4.30 -47.58 16.39
N LEU A 130 -4.74 -47.96 15.19
CA LEU A 130 -4.44 -49.28 14.61
C LEU A 130 -3.00 -49.38 14.06
N LEU A 131 -2.39 -48.26 13.67
CA LEU A 131 -1.02 -48.25 13.15
C LEU A 131 0.03 -48.33 14.27
N ALA A 132 -0.29 -47.84 15.48
CA ALA A 132 0.62 -47.88 16.62
C ALA A 132 0.78 -49.28 17.23
N LEU A 133 -0.27 -50.12 17.22
CA LEU A 133 -0.19 -51.50 17.69
C LEU A 133 0.53 -52.43 16.71
N ALA A 134 0.53 -52.11 15.41
CA ALA A 134 1.19 -52.93 14.39
C ALA A 134 2.72 -52.77 14.40
N LEU A 135 3.27 -51.64 14.87
CA LEU A 135 4.70 -51.36 14.89
C LEU A 135 5.37 -51.64 16.24
N GLY A 136 4.61 -51.75 17.34
CA GLY A 136 5.14 -52.01 18.69
C GLY A 136 5.51 -53.47 19.00
N SER A 137 5.36 -54.41 18.06
CA SER A 137 5.67 -55.84 18.30
C SER A 137 7.09 -56.26 17.86
N ARG A 138 7.99 -55.32 17.58
CA ARG A 138 9.41 -55.62 17.33
C ARG A 138 10.32 -54.53 17.93
N VAL A 139 10.67 -54.70 19.21
CA VAL A 139 11.95 -54.46 19.91
C VAL A 139 11.68 -54.33 21.40
#